data_AF-A0A2D5MSX0-F1
#
_entry.id   AF-A0A2D5MSX0-F1
#
_cell.length_a   1.000
_cell.length_b   1.000
_cell.length_c   1.000
_cell.angle_alpha   90.00
_cell.angle_beta   90.00
_cell.angle_gamma   90.00
#
_symmetry.space_group_name_H-M   'P 1'
#
loop_
_entity.id
_entity.type
_entity.pdbx_description
1 polymer ?
#
loop_
_entity_poly.entity_id
_entity_poly.type
_entity_poly.pdbx_seq_one_letter_code
_entity_poly.pdbx_strand_id
1 'polypeptide(L)'
;MADKKITELTAATNHASSDLLLIVKDAAGTPTSRKATFASIFANVASPMNVTNLTTLKSNTTISSSKLTINANTTLGSAVVTLNGKLQTETSATIIGNNGKLHANNTITGGTVTVPMLQVTPLANTAGRLLINDRIQVANAEARYSLKSSGSHTGTTSIDVVQIADAKGLRLPTKSADPASSNANGLSISAGTIFYSNTYLYITTDTNTIKRIALQNF
;
A
#
# COMPACT_ATOMS: atom_id res chain seq x y z
N MET A 1 -1.37 51.13 60.82
CA MET A 1 -2.50 50.19 60.74
C MET A 1 -2.40 49.32 62.00
N ALA A 2 -3.46 49.18 62.79
CA ALA A 2 -3.42 48.32 63.98
C ALA A 2 -3.20 46.86 63.56
N ASP A 3 -2.37 46.14 64.30
CA ASP A 3 -2.15 44.72 64.07
C ASP A 3 -3.46 43.96 64.34
N LYS A 4 -4.00 43.28 63.32
CA LYS A 4 -5.18 42.41 63.44
C LYS A 4 -4.76 41.05 63.95
N LYS A 5 -5.64 40.37 64.70
CA LYS A 5 -5.42 38.97 65.06
C LYS A 5 -5.49 38.10 63.80
N ILE A 6 -4.75 36.99 63.74
CA ILE A 6 -4.74 36.07 62.59
C ILE A 6 -6.14 35.59 62.23
N THR A 7 -6.99 35.36 63.23
CA THR A 7 -8.40 34.94 63.06
C THR A 7 -9.29 36.00 62.42
N GLU A 8 -8.85 37.25 62.37
CA GLU A 8 -9.57 38.38 61.78
C GLU A 8 -9.02 38.75 60.39
N LEU A 9 -8.01 38.01 59.90
CA LEU A 9 -7.45 38.18 58.56
C LEU A 9 -8.40 37.59 57.52
N THR A 10 -8.64 38.33 56.44
CA THR A 10 -9.35 37.81 55.27
C THR A 10 -8.51 36.73 54.59
N ALA A 11 -9.08 35.55 54.36
CA ALA A 11 -8.41 34.49 53.64
C ALA A 11 -8.12 34.91 52.19
N ALA A 12 -6.87 34.73 51.76
CA ALA A 12 -6.47 34.94 50.37
C ALA A 12 -6.90 33.73 49.53
N THR A 13 -7.46 33.97 48.36
CA THR A 13 -7.78 32.93 47.36
C THR A 13 -6.67 32.74 46.32
N ASN A 14 -5.77 33.73 46.20
CA ASN A 14 -4.58 33.72 45.35
C ASN A 14 -3.48 34.54 46.04
N HIS A 15 -2.23 34.25 45.71
CA HIS A 15 -1.06 34.98 46.22
C HIS A 15 -0.30 35.67 45.09
N ALA A 16 0.10 36.91 45.30
CA ALA A 16 1.00 37.62 44.39
C ALA A 16 2.45 37.15 44.60
N SER A 17 3.28 37.25 43.55
CA SER A 17 4.70 36.89 43.63
C SER A 17 5.47 37.67 44.72
N SER A 18 5.01 38.87 45.04
CA SER A 18 5.56 39.77 46.06
C SER A 18 5.07 39.47 47.49
N ASP A 19 4.06 38.61 47.67
CA ASP A 19 3.55 38.27 49.00
C ASP A 19 4.66 37.63 49.84
N LEU A 20 4.68 37.94 51.14
CA LEU A 20 5.70 37.46 52.06
C LEU A 20 5.19 36.31 52.94
N LEU A 21 6.01 35.29 53.09
CA LEU A 21 5.85 34.22 54.06
C LEU A 21 6.89 34.39 55.18
N LEU A 22 6.47 34.13 56.42
CA LEU A 22 7.36 34.02 57.55
C LEU A 22 7.82 32.57 57.69
N ILE A 23 9.14 32.38 57.83
CA ILE A 23 9.78 31.08 58.00
C ILE A 23 10.50 31.08 59.34
N VAL A 24 10.29 30.03 60.13
CA VAL A 24 11.12 29.72 61.30
C VAL A 24 12.23 28.78 60.84
N LYS A 25 13.46 29.29 60.76
CA LYS A 25 14.64 28.49 60.43
C LYS A 25 15.11 27.77 61.69
N ASP A 26 15.44 26.49 61.53
CA ASP A 26 15.99 25.64 62.60
C ASP A 26 15.09 25.57 63.84
N ALA A 27 13.81 25.25 63.63
CA ALA A 27 12.81 25.22 64.70
C ALA A 27 13.16 24.24 65.84
N ALA A 28 13.93 23.19 65.57
CA ALA A 28 14.38 22.21 66.56
C ALA A 28 15.68 22.59 67.27
N GLY A 29 16.44 23.57 66.76
CA GLY A 29 17.70 24.03 67.32
C GLY A 29 17.58 25.43 67.92
N THR A 30 18.20 26.44 67.30
CA THR A 30 18.04 27.85 67.68
C THR A 30 17.14 28.56 66.66
N PRO A 31 15.83 28.75 66.96
CA PRO A 31 14.89 29.28 66.00
C PRO A 31 15.25 30.72 65.60
N THR A 32 15.29 30.98 64.30
CA THR A 32 15.42 32.34 63.75
C THR A 32 14.32 32.63 62.75
N SER A 33 13.75 33.83 62.81
CA SER A 33 12.70 34.27 61.89
C SER A 33 13.30 34.83 60.60
N ARG A 34 12.85 34.32 59.46
CA ARG A 34 13.24 34.79 58.12
C ARG A 34 11.99 35.07 57.30
N LYS A 35 12.08 36.00 56.35
CA LYS A 35 11.04 36.22 55.35
C LYS A 35 11.45 35.62 54.01
N ALA A 36 10.46 35.15 53.26
CA ALA A 36 10.60 34.73 51.86
C ALA A 36 9.44 35.29 51.05
N THR A 37 9.63 35.52 49.75
CA THR A 37 8.50 35.83 48.87
C THR A 37 7.81 34.55 48.43
N PHE A 38 6.52 34.61 48.11
CA PHE A 38 5.77 33.46 47.58
C PHE A 38 6.47 32.86 46.35
N ALA A 39 7.01 33.70 45.46
CA ALA A 39 7.78 33.26 44.30
C ALA A 39 9.08 32.51 44.67
N SER A 40 9.81 32.97 45.70
CA SER A 40 11.11 32.39 46.05
C SER A 40 11.03 30.94 46.56
N ILE A 41 9.89 30.53 47.12
CA ILE A 41 9.69 29.16 47.62
C ILE A 41 9.57 28.14 46.48
N PHE A 42 9.05 28.55 45.32
CA PHE A 42 8.82 27.68 44.17
C PHE A 42 9.86 27.83 43.06
N ALA A 43 10.80 28.76 43.21
CA ALA A 43 11.86 28.98 42.22
C ALA A 43 12.83 27.80 42.13
N ASN A 44 13.07 27.09 43.24
CA ASN A 44 13.98 25.94 43.30
C ASN A 44 13.57 24.96 44.41
N VAL A 45 12.69 24.00 44.07
CA VAL A 45 12.25 22.96 45.02
C VAL A 45 13.20 21.76 44.94
N ALA A 46 14.06 21.59 45.94
CA ALA A 46 15.10 20.54 45.96
C ALA A 46 14.60 19.16 46.42
N SER A 47 13.48 19.12 47.17
CA SER A 47 12.87 17.88 47.63
C SER A 47 11.80 17.39 46.65
N PRO A 48 11.47 16.08 46.60
CA PRO A 48 10.37 15.57 45.79
C PRO A 48 9.04 16.27 46.12
N MET A 49 8.31 16.68 45.08
CA MET A 49 6.97 17.27 45.21
C MET A 49 5.92 16.26 44.75
N ASN A 50 4.91 16.01 45.59
CA ASN A 50 3.76 15.17 45.26
C ASN A 50 2.53 16.06 45.10
N VAL A 51 1.92 16.06 43.90
CA VAL A 51 0.64 16.75 43.65
C VAL A 51 -0.44 15.69 43.44
N THR A 52 -1.45 15.67 44.30
CA THR A 52 -2.47 14.61 44.35
C THR A 52 -3.73 14.88 43.53
N ASN A 53 -3.95 16.14 43.12
CA ASN A 53 -5.09 16.58 42.31
C ASN A 53 -4.61 16.98 40.89
N LEU A 54 -5.14 18.09 40.36
CA LEU A 54 -4.81 18.59 39.03
C LEU A 54 -3.56 19.48 39.07
N THR A 55 -2.62 19.24 38.16
CA THR A 55 -1.52 20.17 37.84
C THR A 55 -1.74 20.72 36.44
N THR A 56 -1.85 22.05 36.32
CA THR A 56 -1.95 22.74 35.02
C THR A 56 -0.69 23.54 34.77
N LEU A 57 0.09 23.16 33.75
CA LEU A 57 1.28 23.87 33.31
C LEU A 57 0.95 24.60 31.99
N LYS A 58 1.16 25.91 31.95
CA LYS A 58 0.84 26.77 30.78
C LYS A 58 2.13 27.15 30.04
N SER A 59 1.99 27.58 28.79
CA SER A 59 3.11 28.00 27.93
C SER A 59 4.11 26.85 27.70
N ASN A 60 5.38 27.16 27.44
CA ASN A 60 6.42 26.16 27.21
C ASN A 60 6.77 25.45 28.52
N THR A 61 6.44 24.16 28.60
CA THR A 61 6.79 23.30 29.75
C THR A 61 7.91 22.34 29.35
N THR A 62 8.99 22.30 30.12
CA THR A 62 10.09 21.33 29.95
C THR A 62 10.12 20.40 31.15
N ILE A 63 10.10 19.09 30.91
CA ILE A 63 10.27 18.06 31.94
C ILE A 63 11.63 17.40 31.71
N SER A 64 12.61 17.78 32.51
CA SER A 64 13.96 17.20 32.47
C SER A 64 14.07 16.09 33.51
N SER A 65 13.63 14.88 33.17
CA SER A 65 13.78 13.70 34.02
C SER A 65 14.48 12.56 33.27
N SER A 66 15.19 11.72 34.02
CA SER A 66 15.78 10.49 33.45
C SER A 66 14.70 9.46 33.09
N LYS A 67 13.52 9.55 33.72
CA LYS A 67 12.34 8.72 33.45
C LYS A 67 11.08 9.55 33.66
N LEU A 68 10.15 9.47 32.71
CA LEU A 68 8.77 9.92 32.85
C LEU A 68 7.87 8.69 32.78
N THR A 69 7.11 8.42 33.84
CA THR A 69 6.14 7.31 33.88
C THR A 69 4.73 7.91 33.86
N ILE A 70 3.89 7.45 32.94
CA ILE A 70 2.47 7.82 32.90
C ILE A 70 1.65 6.53 33.00
N ASN A 71 0.94 6.34 34.12
CA ASN A 71 0.21 5.12 34.44
C ASN A 71 -1.23 5.09 33.89
N ALA A 72 -1.65 6.16 33.22
CA ALA A 72 -2.99 6.34 32.67
C ALA A 72 -2.92 6.88 31.24
N ASN A 73 -4.07 7.22 30.67
CA ASN A 73 -4.15 7.75 29.30
C ASN A 73 -3.41 9.08 29.17
N THR A 74 -2.68 9.23 28.06
CA THR A 74 -1.99 10.48 27.68
C THR A 74 -2.55 10.99 26.35
N THR A 75 -2.93 12.27 26.29
CA THR A 75 -3.35 12.95 25.07
C THR A 75 -2.33 14.01 24.68
N LEU A 76 -1.77 13.92 23.49
CA LEU A 76 -0.87 14.93 22.91
C LEU A 76 -1.60 15.67 21.79
N GLY A 77 -2.13 16.86 22.09
CA GLY A 77 -2.97 17.63 21.17
C GLY A 77 -2.23 18.47 20.12
N SER A 78 -0.90 18.35 20.02
CA SER A 78 -0.08 19.10 19.05
C SER A 78 -0.06 18.42 17.68
N ALA A 79 0.15 19.20 16.62
CA ALA A 79 0.30 18.69 15.26
C ALA A 79 1.56 17.80 15.08
N VAL A 80 2.57 17.96 15.94
CA VAL A 80 3.85 17.24 15.86
C VAL A 80 4.26 16.73 17.23
N VAL A 81 4.69 15.46 17.28
CA VAL A 81 5.39 14.83 18.41
C VAL A 81 6.75 14.35 17.90
N THR A 82 7.84 14.91 18.43
CA THR A 82 9.21 14.54 18.04
C THR A 82 9.86 13.70 19.14
N LEU A 83 10.35 12.51 18.78
CA LEU A 83 11.15 11.66 19.66
C LEU A 83 12.54 11.50 19.04
N ASN A 84 13.58 12.01 19.71
CA ASN A 84 14.97 11.84 19.29
C ASN A 84 15.54 10.44 19.63
N GLY A 85 14.67 9.51 20.06
CA GLY A 85 14.98 8.13 20.41
C GLY A 85 13.92 7.16 19.89
N LYS A 86 13.88 5.94 20.43
CA LYS A 86 12.93 4.90 20.00
C LYS A 86 11.56 5.09 20.67
N LEU A 87 10.49 4.90 19.92
CA LEU A 87 9.15 4.64 20.46
C LEU A 87 8.97 3.12 20.58
N GLN A 88 8.85 2.62 21.82
CA GLN A 88 8.68 1.19 22.13
C GLN A 88 7.34 0.94 22.80
N THR A 89 6.62 -0.09 22.36
CA THR A 89 5.52 -0.70 23.11
C THR A 89 5.93 -2.15 23.41
N GLU A 90 5.91 -2.55 24.68
CA GLU A 90 6.35 -3.87 25.14
C GLU A 90 5.18 -4.89 25.22
N THR A 91 3.96 -4.47 24.87
CA THR A 91 2.74 -5.28 24.78
C THR A 91 1.93 -4.85 23.54
N SER A 92 0.87 -5.57 23.14
CA SER A 92 0.06 -5.42 21.91
C SER A 92 -0.63 -4.06 21.67
N ALA A 93 -0.05 -2.95 22.10
CA ALA A 93 -0.46 -1.60 21.81
C ALA A 93 0.05 -1.18 20.42
N THR A 94 -0.89 -0.90 19.54
CA THR A 94 -0.67 -0.32 18.22
C THR A 94 0.13 0.98 18.33
N ILE A 95 1.33 1.04 17.72
CA ILE A 95 2.21 2.22 17.69
C ILE A 95 1.70 3.31 16.71
N ILE A 96 0.55 3.06 16.06
CA ILE A 96 0.08 3.79 14.88
C ILE A 96 -1.41 4.10 15.09
N GLY A 97 -1.79 5.39 15.07
CA GLY A 97 -3.13 5.85 15.44
C GLY A 97 -4.27 5.31 14.57
N ASN A 98 -5.50 5.78 14.85
CA ASN A 98 -6.76 5.40 14.19
C ASN A 98 -6.81 5.60 12.65
N ASN A 99 -5.73 6.13 12.05
CA ASN A 99 -5.51 6.32 10.61
C ASN A 99 -4.32 5.51 10.02
N GLY A 100 -3.73 4.58 10.78
CA GLY A 100 -3.05 3.38 10.24
C GLY A 100 -1.73 3.53 9.46
N LYS A 101 -1.11 4.72 9.36
CA LYS A 101 0.12 4.89 8.56
C LYS A 101 1.39 4.94 9.42
N LEU A 102 2.20 3.89 9.35
CA LEU A 102 3.62 3.94 9.69
C LEU A 102 4.33 4.72 8.57
N HIS A 103 5.07 5.78 8.87
CA HIS A 103 5.81 6.52 7.84
C HIS A 103 6.76 5.57 7.10
N ALA A 104 6.84 5.72 5.77
CA ALA A 104 7.50 4.81 4.82
C ALA A 104 9.03 4.65 4.97
N ASN A 105 9.64 5.23 6.01
CA ASN A 105 11.08 5.18 6.30
C ASN A 105 11.41 4.36 7.57
N ASN A 106 10.44 3.67 8.16
CA ASN A 106 10.67 2.78 9.29
C ASN A 106 10.98 1.35 8.81
N THR A 107 12.13 0.81 9.20
CA THR A 107 12.47 -0.62 8.99
C THR A 107 11.56 -1.50 9.85
N ILE A 108 10.76 -2.36 9.20
CA ILE A 108 10.01 -3.43 9.87
C ILE A 108 10.92 -4.67 9.89
N THR A 109 11.62 -4.91 11.00
CA THR A 109 12.55 -6.05 11.14
C THR A 109 11.83 -7.40 11.35
N GLY A 110 10.51 -7.38 11.60
CA GLY A 110 9.63 -8.55 11.67
C GLY A 110 8.15 -8.18 11.85
N GLY A 111 7.25 -8.99 11.31
CA GLY A 111 5.78 -8.78 11.33
C GLY A 111 5.13 -8.79 9.94
N THR A 112 3.79 -8.82 9.89
CA THR A 112 3.02 -8.73 8.63
C THR A 112 2.59 -7.30 8.34
N VAL A 113 2.82 -6.84 7.10
CA VAL A 113 2.21 -5.60 6.59
C VAL A 113 0.84 -5.96 6.02
N THR A 114 -0.23 -5.49 6.64
CA THR A 114 -1.59 -5.74 6.14
C THR A 114 -1.95 -4.78 5.01
N VAL A 115 -2.86 -5.18 4.11
CA VAL A 115 -3.30 -4.37 2.96
C VAL A 115 -3.78 -2.96 3.35
N PRO A 116 -4.49 -2.74 4.48
CA PRO A 116 -4.85 -1.39 4.94
C PRO A 116 -3.67 -0.50 5.35
N MET A 117 -2.53 -1.08 5.72
CA MET A 117 -1.31 -0.35 6.12
C MET A 117 -0.50 0.11 4.90
N LEU A 118 -0.74 -0.48 3.73
CA LEU A 118 -0.26 0.01 2.45
C LEU A 118 -1.25 1.07 1.99
N GLN A 119 -0.80 2.24 1.55
CA GLN A 119 -1.68 3.25 0.96
C GLN A 119 -2.39 2.66 -0.26
N VAL A 120 -3.63 2.22 -0.09
CA VAL A 120 -4.44 1.59 -1.15
C VAL A 120 -5.03 2.69 -2.03
N THR A 121 -4.18 3.29 -2.87
CA THR A 121 -4.66 3.76 -4.18
C THR A 121 -4.35 2.62 -5.14
N PRO A 122 -5.36 1.99 -5.78
CA PRO A 122 -5.22 0.68 -6.43
C PRO A 122 -4.18 0.59 -7.57
N LEU A 123 -3.50 1.68 -7.94
CA LEU A 123 -2.55 1.75 -9.06
C LEU A 123 -1.12 2.21 -8.66
N ALA A 124 -0.83 2.50 -7.40
CA ALA A 124 0.36 3.29 -7.06
C ALA A 124 1.66 2.51 -6.82
N ASN A 125 1.62 1.19 -6.56
CA ASN A 125 2.88 0.46 -6.42
C ASN A 125 3.42 0.04 -7.80
N THR A 126 4.63 0.50 -8.12
CA THR A 126 5.33 0.15 -9.37
C THR A 126 5.36 -1.36 -9.58
N ALA A 127 5.46 -2.14 -8.50
CA ALA A 127 5.42 -3.61 -8.53
C ALA A 127 4.07 -4.17 -9.01
N GLY A 128 2.93 -3.62 -8.58
CA GLY A 128 1.61 -4.06 -9.05
C GLY A 128 1.39 -3.66 -10.50
N ARG A 129 1.83 -2.47 -10.91
CA ARG A 129 1.81 -2.07 -12.33
C ARG A 129 2.70 -2.96 -13.20
N LEU A 130 3.90 -3.34 -12.72
CA LEU A 130 4.80 -4.25 -13.42
C LEU A 130 4.23 -5.65 -13.50
N LEU A 131 3.68 -6.20 -12.41
CA LEU A 131 3.06 -7.53 -12.41
C LEU A 131 1.77 -7.56 -13.22
N ILE A 132 0.98 -6.49 -13.24
CA ILE A 132 -0.21 -6.38 -14.10
C ILE A 132 0.21 -6.23 -15.55
N ASN A 133 1.18 -5.36 -15.88
CA ASN A 133 1.68 -5.26 -17.24
C ASN A 133 2.30 -6.56 -17.71
N ASP A 134 3.16 -7.19 -16.92
CA ASP A 134 3.78 -8.48 -17.23
C ASP A 134 2.71 -9.57 -17.35
N ARG A 135 1.80 -9.72 -16.38
CA ARG A 135 0.79 -10.80 -16.41
C ARG A 135 -0.35 -10.56 -17.41
N ILE A 136 -0.74 -9.32 -17.69
CA ILE A 136 -1.70 -9.00 -18.75
C ILE A 136 -1.03 -9.08 -20.12
N GLN A 137 0.27 -8.79 -20.24
CA GLN A 137 1.01 -9.12 -21.46
C GLN A 137 1.11 -10.63 -21.64
N VAL A 138 1.53 -11.47 -20.70
CA VAL A 138 1.52 -12.94 -21.00
C VAL A 138 0.10 -13.55 -21.15
N ALA A 139 -0.94 -12.96 -20.54
CA ALA A 139 -2.31 -13.45 -20.70
C ALA A 139 -3.00 -12.98 -22.01
N ASN A 140 -2.66 -11.80 -22.54
CA ASN A 140 -3.28 -11.24 -23.76
C ASN A 140 -2.31 -11.06 -24.94
N ALA A 141 -0.99 -11.20 -24.77
CA ALA A 141 -0.01 -10.96 -25.83
C ALA A 141 0.18 -12.14 -26.79
N GLU A 142 -0.25 -13.36 -26.49
CA GLU A 142 0.08 -14.50 -27.38
C GLU A 142 -1.12 -15.34 -27.82
N ALA A 143 -2.13 -14.68 -28.38
CA ALA A 143 -2.91 -15.25 -29.48
C ALA A 143 -2.48 -14.70 -30.86
N ARG A 144 -1.52 -13.76 -30.91
CA ARG A 144 -1.15 -13.05 -32.14
C ARG A 144 0.23 -13.39 -32.73
N TYR A 145 1.17 -13.95 -31.95
CA TYR A 145 2.52 -14.24 -32.49
C TYR A 145 3.11 -15.62 -32.18
N SER A 146 2.52 -16.40 -31.27
CA SER A 146 2.96 -17.79 -31.06
C SER A 146 1.95 -18.80 -31.57
N LEU A 147 2.06 -19.13 -32.87
CA LEU A 147 2.01 -20.55 -33.25
C LEU A 147 3.11 -21.20 -32.39
N LYS A 148 2.72 -21.75 -31.23
CA LYS A 148 3.66 -22.49 -30.39
C LYS A 148 4.39 -23.46 -31.33
N SER A 149 5.70 -23.62 -31.16
CA SER A 149 6.61 -24.42 -32.01
C SER A 149 6.11 -25.84 -32.39
N SER A 150 4.99 -26.31 -31.86
CA SER A 150 4.34 -27.58 -32.15
C SER A 150 2.83 -27.59 -31.80
N GLY A 151 2.13 -26.45 -31.88
CA GLY A 151 0.72 -26.32 -31.46
C GLY A 151 -0.30 -26.68 -32.54
N SER A 152 -1.27 -27.53 -32.22
CA SER A 152 -2.45 -27.75 -33.07
C SER A 152 -3.48 -26.64 -32.84
N HIS A 153 -3.85 -25.90 -33.89
CA HIS A 153 -4.93 -24.92 -33.86
C HIS A 153 -6.22 -25.57 -34.35
N THR A 154 -7.31 -25.49 -33.57
CA THR A 154 -8.61 -26.10 -33.90
C THR A 154 -9.64 -25.08 -34.45
N GLY A 155 -9.18 -24.00 -35.08
CA GLY A 155 -10.06 -22.96 -35.63
C GLY A 155 -9.47 -22.23 -36.84
N THR A 156 -10.26 -21.31 -37.42
CA THR A 156 -9.87 -20.53 -38.60
C THR A 156 -8.81 -19.50 -38.25
N THR A 157 -7.62 -19.59 -38.86
CA THR A 157 -6.55 -18.58 -38.74
C THR A 157 -6.37 -17.90 -40.09
N SER A 158 -6.41 -16.57 -40.13
CA SER A 158 -5.99 -15.81 -41.32
C SER A 158 -4.49 -15.57 -41.20
N ILE A 159 -3.70 -16.17 -42.09
CA ILE A 159 -2.24 -16.01 -42.14
C ILE A 159 -1.92 -15.35 -43.49
N ASP A 160 -1.29 -14.18 -43.45
CA ASP A 160 -0.90 -13.43 -44.65
C ASP A 160 0.22 -14.15 -45.44
N VAL A 161 1.18 -14.75 -44.73
CA VAL A 161 2.27 -15.54 -45.33
C VAL A 161 2.55 -16.82 -44.52
N VAL A 162 2.44 -17.99 -45.15
CA VAL A 162 2.85 -19.28 -44.57
C VAL A 162 4.26 -19.62 -45.06
N GLN A 163 5.26 -19.52 -44.18
CA GLN A 163 6.62 -20.01 -44.45
C GLN A 163 6.77 -21.42 -43.87
N ILE A 164 7.03 -22.42 -44.72
CA ILE A 164 7.26 -23.81 -44.31
C ILE A 164 8.76 -24.08 -44.42
N ALA A 165 9.45 -24.18 -43.28
CA ALA A 165 10.90 -24.30 -43.22
C ALA A 165 11.42 -25.72 -43.48
N ASP A 166 10.57 -26.75 -43.46
CA ASP A 166 10.95 -28.15 -43.75
C ASP A 166 10.44 -28.63 -45.13
N ALA A 167 11.17 -29.59 -45.71
CA ALA A 167 10.96 -30.07 -47.08
C ALA A 167 9.66 -30.89 -47.28
N LYS A 168 8.75 -30.93 -46.29
CA LYS A 168 7.53 -31.74 -46.36
C LYS A 168 6.35 -31.02 -47.03
N GLY A 169 6.50 -29.73 -47.35
CA GLY A 169 5.58 -28.97 -48.19
C GLY A 169 4.20 -28.71 -47.57
N LEU A 170 3.44 -27.81 -48.20
CA LEU A 170 2.04 -27.59 -47.84
C LEU A 170 1.22 -28.82 -48.26
N ARG A 171 0.63 -29.53 -47.29
CA ARG A 171 -0.28 -30.64 -47.57
C ARG A 171 -1.70 -30.11 -47.63
N LEU A 172 -2.36 -30.25 -48.79
CA LEU A 172 -3.81 -30.04 -48.92
C LEU A 172 -4.50 -31.24 -48.25
N PRO A 173 -5.16 -31.11 -47.10
CA PRO A 173 -5.60 -32.29 -46.33
C PRO A 173 -6.90 -32.91 -46.86
N THR A 174 -7.66 -32.21 -47.70
CA THR A 174 -9.01 -32.61 -48.11
C THR A 174 -9.01 -33.42 -49.40
N LYS A 175 -8.76 -34.74 -49.28
CA LYS A 175 -9.14 -35.69 -50.32
C LYS A 175 -10.66 -35.71 -50.46
N SER A 176 -11.18 -35.48 -51.67
CA SER A 176 -12.60 -35.53 -51.99
C SER A 176 -12.89 -36.58 -53.06
N ALA A 177 -14.14 -36.98 -53.19
CA ALA A 177 -14.61 -37.71 -54.37
C ALA A 177 -14.61 -36.77 -55.59
N ASP A 178 -14.64 -37.35 -56.80
CA ASP A 178 -14.81 -36.56 -58.01
C ASP A 178 -16.13 -35.76 -57.93
N PRO A 179 -16.10 -34.42 -58.13
CA PRO A 179 -17.30 -33.60 -58.15
C PRO A 179 -18.29 -34.10 -59.20
N ALA A 180 -19.56 -34.25 -58.80
CA ALA A 180 -20.63 -34.69 -59.71
C ALA A 180 -20.94 -33.66 -60.82
N SER A 181 -20.50 -32.42 -60.67
CA SER A 181 -20.63 -31.37 -61.67
C SER A 181 -19.46 -30.39 -61.57
N SER A 182 -19.29 -29.55 -62.59
CA SER A 182 -18.34 -28.42 -62.57
C SER A 182 -18.91 -27.18 -61.88
N ASN A 183 -20.06 -27.25 -61.22
CA ASN A 183 -20.70 -26.12 -60.55
C ASN A 183 -20.38 -26.11 -59.04
N ALA A 184 -19.49 -25.19 -58.63
CA ALA A 184 -19.00 -25.10 -57.25
C ALA A 184 -20.11 -24.76 -56.22
N ASN A 185 -20.98 -23.81 -56.53
CA ASN A 185 -22.12 -23.43 -55.68
C ASN A 185 -23.09 -24.60 -55.48
N GLY A 186 -23.35 -25.36 -56.55
CA GLY A 186 -24.20 -26.56 -56.49
C GLY A 186 -23.65 -27.66 -55.57
N LEU A 187 -22.37 -27.62 -55.24
CA LEU A 187 -21.68 -28.57 -54.37
C LEU A 187 -21.23 -27.95 -53.04
N SER A 188 -21.63 -26.70 -52.76
CA SER A 188 -21.24 -25.94 -51.56
C SER A 188 -19.73 -25.80 -51.36
N ILE A 189 -18.97 -25.70 -52.46
CA ILE A 189 -17.52 -25.47 -52.42
C ILE A 189 -17.25 -23.98 -52.69
N SER A 190 -16.60 -23.30 -51.75
CA SER A 190 -16.25 -21.88 -51.89
C SER A 190 -15.20 -21.64 -52.98
N ALA A 191 -15.27 -20.50 -53.66
CA ALA A 191 -14.25 -20.05 -54.61
C ALA A 191 -12.87 -19.94 -53.94
N GLY A 192 -11.80 -20.25 -54.68
CA GLY A 192 -10.41 -20.27 -54.19
C GLY A 192 -10.00 -21.56 -53.47
N THR A 193 -10.91 -22.53 -53.32
CA THR A 193 -10.62 -23.83 -52.71
C THR A 193 -9.81 -24.70 -53.67
N ILE A 194 -8.71 -25.29 -53.18
CA ILE A 194 -7.91 -26.29 -53.88
C ILE A 194 -8.05 -27.63 -53.16
N PHE A 195 -8.39 -28.69 -53.89
CA PHE A 195 -8.57 -30.04 -53.37
C PHE A 195 -8.25 -31.09 -54.45
N TYR A 196 -8.15 -32.36 -54.07
CA TYR A 196 -7.82 -33.44 -55.01
C TYR A 196 -8.71 -34.66 -54.83
N SER A 197 -8.84 -35.44 -55.90
CA SER A 197 -9.41 -36.80 -55.88
C SER A 197 -8.33 -37.83 -56.21
N ASN A 198 -8.71 -39.08 -56.45
CA ASN A 198 -7.75 -40.11 -56.88
C ASN A 198 -7.19 -39.85 -58.29
N THR A 199 -7.83 -39.01 -59.09
CA THR A 199 -7.58 -38.89 -60.54
C THR A 199 -7.36 -37.45 -61.01
N TYR A 200 -7.77 -36.44 -60.23
CA TYR A 200 -7.64 -35.04 -60.61
C TYR A 200 -7.22 -34.12 -59.45
N LEU A 201 -6.52 -33.04 -59.78
CA LEU A 201 -6.39 -31.85 -58.94
C LEU A 201 -7.42 -30.81 -59.39
N TYR A 202 -8.14 -30.22 -58.44
CA TYR A 202 -9.22 -29.26 -58.68
C TYR A 202 -8.92 -27.88 -58.11
N ILE A 203 -9.40 -26.85 -58.80
CA ILE A 203 -9.43 -25.47 -58.32
C ILE A 203 -10.80 -24.85 -58.62
N THR A 204 -11.43 -24.26 -57.61
CA THR A 204 -12.66 -23.49 -57.78
C THR A 204 -12.32 -22.06 -58.17
N THR A 205 -12.40 -21.75 -59.47
CA THR A 205 -11.95 -20.43 -59.98
C THR A 205 -12.94 -19.31 -59.67
N ASP A 206 -14.21 -19.66 -59.50
CA ASP A 206 -15.30 -18.76 -59.13
C ASP A 206 -16.43 -19.56 -58.45
N THR A 207 -17.55 -18.91 -58.17
CA THR A 207 -18.70 -19.53 -57.49
C THR A 207 -19.41 -20.61 -58.31
N ASN A 208 -19.25 -20.66 -59.63
CA ASN A 208 -19.97 -21.58 -60.51
C ASN A 208 -19.03 -22.51 -61.31
N THR A 209 -17.71 -22.37 -61.19
CA THR A 209 -16.75 -23.09 -62.03
C THR A 209 -15.71 -23.83 -61.20
N ILE A 210 -15.68 -25.15 -61.38
CA ILE A 210 -14.58 -26.02 -60.96
C ILE A 210 -13.74 -26.38 -62.19
N LYS A 211 -12.46 -26.03 -62.16
CA LYS A 211 -11.48 -26.50 -63.16
C LYS A 211 -10.66 -27.65 -62.59
N ARG A 212 -10.19 -28.53 -63.47
CA ARG A 212 -9.42 -29.71 -63.09
C ARG A 212 -8.27 -30.00 -64.04
N ILE A 213 -7.24 -30.66 -63.54
CA ILE A 213 -6.16 -31.27 -64.30
C ILE A 213 -6.02 -32.73 -63.89
N ALA A 214 -5.88 -33.63 -64.87
CA ALA A 214 -5.72 -35.05 -64.61
C ALA A 214 -4.36 -35.28 -63.93
N LEU A 215 -4.33 -36.08 -62.86
CA LEU A 215 -3.10 -36.35 -62.12
C LEU A 215 -2.06 -37.10 -62.96
N GLN A 216 -2.52 -37.86 -63.96
CA GLN A 216 -1.67 -38.55 -64.94
C GLN A 216 -0.91 -37.61 -65.89
N ASN A 217 -1.19 -36.31 -65.86
CA ASN A 217 -0.53 -35.31 -66.71
C ASN A 217 0.63 -34.58 -65.98
N PHE A 218 0.85 -34.88 -64.70
CA PHE A 218 2.05 -34.46 -63.97
C PHE A 218 3.13 -35.54 -64.08
#